data_AF-C6WD38-F1
#
_entry.id   AF-C6WD38-F1
#
_cell.length_a   1.000
_cell.length_b   1.000
_cell.length_c   1.000
_cell.angle_alpha   90.00
_cell.angle_beta   90.00
_cell.angle_gamma   90.00
#
_symmetry.space_group_name_H-M   'P 1'
#
loop_
_entity.id
_entity.type
_entity.pdbx_description
1 polymer ?
#
loop_
_entity_poly.entity_id
_entity_poly.type
_entity_poly.pdbx_seq_one_letter_code
_entity_poly.pdbx_strand_id
1 'polypeptide(L)'
;MFKDMDVDTRALGDSAQSIQETGAALANDLASFRGQVDALASAFGGDELGSALATIYQVVSEAAFESFGDNAEALGEIGLNLQGMADDYSATETAASDAFHLLMGNLG
;
A
#
# COMPACT_ATOMS: atom_id res chain seq x y z
N MET A 1 15.50 27.69 -13.36
CA MET A 1 14.06 27.94 -13.56
C MET A 1 13.33 26.85 -12.78
N PHE A 2 13.00 27.13 -11.52
CA PHE A 2 12.16 26.21 -10.74
C PHE A 2 10.75 26.40 -11.28
N LYS A 3 10.19 25.33 -11.86
CA LYS A 3 8.79 25.30 -12.24
C LYS A 3 8.01 25.33 -10.92
N ASP A 4 7.12 26.30 -10.73
CA ASP A 4 6.16 26.28 -9.64
C ASP A 4 5.45 24.92 -9.69
N MET A 5 5.76 24.09 -8.70
CA MET A 5 5.10 22.83 -8.49
C MET A 5 3.87 23.18 -7.65
N ASP A 6 2.75 23.37 -8.34
CA ASP A 6 1.44 23.41 -7.69
C ASP A 6 1.12 21.96 -7.27
N VAL A 7 1.27 21.66 -5.99
CA VAL A 7 1.08 20.31 -5.45
C VAL A 7 -0.32 20.20 -4.90
N ASP A 8 -1.17 19.42 -5.56
CA ASP A 8 -2.52 19.14 -5.07
C ASP A 8 -2.46 18.15 -3.89
N THR A 9 -2.37 18.70 -2.68
CA THR A 9 -2.30 17.94 -1.42
C THR A 9 -3.52 17.07 -1.17
N ARG A 10 -4.70 17.47 -1.68
CA ARG A 10 -5.91 16.65 -1.59
C ARG A 10 -5.82 15.44 -2.51
N ALA A 11 -5.39 15.63 -3.75
CA ALA A 11 -5.17 14.52 -4.66
C ALA A 11 -4.11 13.53 -4.13
N LEU A 12 -3.06 14.03 -3.46
CA LEU A 12 -2.08 13.19 -2.77
C LEU A 12 -2.70 12.39 -1.61
N GLY A 13 -3.47 13.04 -0.74
CA GLY A 13 -4.16 12.38 0.37
C GLY A 13 -5.17 11.32 -0.10
N ASP A 14 -5.99 11.64 -1.10
CA ASP A 14 -6.96 10.71 -1.68
C ASP A 14 -6.25 9.49 -2.30
N SER A 15 -5.14 9.72 -3.00
CA SER A 15 -4.32 8.65 -3.59
C SER A 15 -3.65 7.79 -2.51
N ALA A 16 -3.15 8.43 -1.44
CA ALA A 16 -2.56 7.75 -0.30
C ALA A 16 -3.58 6.79 0.36
N GLN A 17 -4.79 7.29 0.62
CA GLN A 17 -5.87 6.47 1.18
C GLN A 17 -6.22 5.30 0.26
N SER A 18 -6.43 5.55 -1.03
CA SER A 18 -6.80 4.49 -1.99
C SER A 18 -5.73 3.39 -2.09
N ILE A 19 -4.45 3.76 -2.03
CA ILE A 19 -3.33 2.82 -2.04
C ILE A 19 -3.30 1.97 -0.75
N GLN A 20 -3.51 2.60 0.42
CA GLN A 20 -3.58 1.87 1.69
C GLN A 20 -4.75 0.89 1.72
N GLU A 21 -5.93 1.31 1.26
CA GLU A 21 -7.11 0.46 1.15
C GLU A 21 -6.87 -0.73 0.21
N THR A 22 -6.19 -0.50 -0.91
CA THR A 22 -5.84 -1.56 -1.87
C THR A 22 -4.84 -2.55 -1.27
N GLY A 23 -3.81 -2.07 -0.57
CA GLY A 23 -2.85 -2.94 0.13
C GLY A 23 -3.53 -3.81 1.19
N ALA A 24 -4.43 -3.22 1.99
CA ALA A 24 -5.21 -3.95 2.99
C ALA A 24 -6.16 -4.98 2.37
N ALA A 25 -6.83 -4.63 1.26
CA ALA A 25 -7.68 -5.56 0.52
C ALA A 25 -6.87 -6.74 -0.03
N LEU A 26 -5.71 -6.48 -0.63
CA LEU A 26 -4.81 -7.52 -1.14
C LEU A 26 -4.36 -8.47 -0.04
N ALA A 27 -3.98 -7.95 1.14
CA ALA A 27 -3.60 -8.78 2.28
C ALA A 27 -4.75 -9.69 2.76
N ASN A 28 -5.97 -9.18 2.80
CA ASN A 28 -7.16 -9.95 3.17
C ASN A 28 -7.48 -11.04 2.15
N ASP A 29 -7.44 -10.71 0.85
CA ASP A 29 -7.68 -11.66 -0.23
C ASP A 29 -6.61 -12.76 -0.23
N LEU A 30 -5.37 -12.40 0.06
CA LEU A 30 -4.26 -13.34 0.17
C LEU A 30 -4.44 -14.33 1.33
N ALA A 31 -4.87 -13.82 2.50
CA ALA A 31 -5.18 -14.67 3.65
C ALA A 31 -6.35 -15.65 3.35
N SER A 32 -7.38 -15.15 2.66
CA SER A 32 -8.51 -15.98 2.21
C SER A 32 -8.08 -17.05 1.22
N PHE A 33 -7.25 -16.68 0.24
CA PHE A 33 -6.70 -17.59 -0.75
C PHE A 33 -5.84 -18.67 -0.08
N ARG A 34 -5.02 -18.32 0.91
CA ARG A 34 -4.21 -19.29 1.66
C ARG A 34 -5.04 -20.37 2.34
N GLY A 35 -6.15 -19.99 2.96
CA GLY A 35 -7.09 -20.97 3.53
C GLY A 35 -7.69 -21.93 2.49
N GLN A 36 -7.95 -21.45 1.26
CA GLN A 36 -8.45 -22.29 0.17
C GLN A 36 -7.36 -23.23 -0.38
N VAL A 37 -6.13 -22.73 -0.47
CA VAL A 37 -4.96 -23.51 -0.92
C VAL A 37 -4.66 -24.64 0.05
N ASP A 38 -4.65 -24.37 1.36
CA ASP A 38 -4.40 -25.39 2.38
C ASP A 38 -5.48 -26.50 2.35
N ALA A 39 -6.73 -26.15 2.04
CA ALA A 39 -7.79 -27.12 1.85
C ALA A 39 -7.55 -28.02 0.63
N LEU A 40 -7.00 -27.48 -0.47
CA LEU A 40 -6.73 -28.24 -1.70
C LEU A 40 -5.54 -29.20 -1.55
N ALA A 41 -4.52 -28.82 -0.78
CA ALA A 41 -3.37 -29.70 -0.52
C ALA A 41 -3.79 -31.05 0.10
N SER A 42 -4.83 -31.06 0.93
CA SER A 42 -5.40 -32.27 1.52
C SER A 42 -6.12 -33.20 0.52
N ALA A 43 -6.44 -32.71 -0.67
CA ALA A 43 -7.21 -33.43 -1.68
C ALA A 43 -6.37 -34.30 -2.63
N PHE A 44 -5.04 -34.12 -2.67
CA PHE A 44 -4.17 -34.82 -3.63
C PHE A 44 -3.98 -36.33 -3.33
N GLY A 45 -4.47 -36.83 -2.19
CA GLY A 45 -4.33 -38.24 -1.81
C GLY A 45 -2.93 -38.57 -1.28
N GLY A 46 -2.77 -39.81 -0.78
CA GLY A 46 -1.56 -40.25 -0.09
C GLY A 46 -0.63 -41.15 -0.90
N ASP A 47 -0.88 -41.33 -2.20
CA ASP A 47 0.02 -42.08 -3.07
C ASP A 47 1.23 -41.22 -3.52
N GLU A 48 2.16 -41.84 -4.24
CA GLU A 48 3.40 -41.17 -4.62
C GLU A 48 3.18 -40.01 -5.60
N LEU A 49 2.16 -40.12 -6.46
CA LEU A 49 1.74 -39.04 -7.35
C LEU A 49 1.10 -37.89 -6.56
N GLY A 50 0.22 -38.19 -5.63
CA GLY A 50 -0.42 -37.23 -4.73
C GLY A 50 0.58 -36.47 -3.88
N SER A 51 1.59 -37.18 -3.37
CA SER A 51 2.69 -36.58 -2.58
C SER A 51 3.57 -35.64 -3.41
N ALA A 52 3.88 -36.02 -4.66
CA ALA A 52 4.63 -35.17 -5.59
C ALA A 52 3.84 -33.92 -5.98
N LEU A 53 2.54 -34.06 -6.26
CA LEU A 53 1.64 -32.95 -6.55
C LEU A 53 1.50 -31.99 -5.36
N ALA A 54 1.34 -32.52 -4.15
CA ALA A 54 1.29 -31.72 -2.93
C ALA A 54 2.57 -30.89 -2.74
N THR A 55 3.75 -31.49 -3.00
CA THR A 55 5.03 -30.80 -2.88
C THR A 55 5.18 -29.66 -3.89
N ILE A 56 4.87 -29.91 -5.16
CA ILE A 56 4.92 -28.87 -6.22
C ILE A 56 3.94 -27.75 -5.88
N TYR A 57 2.73 -28.11 -5.47
CA TYR A 57 1.70 -27.17 -5.10
C TYR A 57 2.14 -26.27 -3.94
N GLN A 58 2.74 -26.85 -2.90
CA GLN A 58 3.25 -26.12 -1.75
C GLN A 58 4.33 -25.11 -2.15
N VAL A 59 5.34 -25.51 -2.94
CA VAL A 59 6.42 -24.63 -3.39
C VAL A 59 5.90 -23.46 -4.22
N VAL A 60 5.00 -23.73 -5.18
CA VAL A 60 4.42 -22.66 -6.03
C VAL A 60 3.56 -21.73 -5.20
N SER A 61 2.76 -22.27 -4.28
CA SER A 61 1.90 -21.47 -3.41
C SER A 61 2.71 -20.57 -2.48
N GLU A 62 3.80 -21.07 -1.91
CA GLU A 62 4.66 -20.32 -0.99
C GLU A 62 5.34 -19.13 -1.68
N ALA A 63 5.90 -19.35 -2.88
CA ALA A 63 6.46 -18.28 -3.70
C ALA A 63 5.42 -17.22 -4.10
N ALA A 64 4.18 -17.65 -4.39
CA ALA A 64 3.09 -16.73 -4.70
C ALA A 64 2.67 -15.91 -3.46
N PHE A 65 2.57 -16.55 -2.28
CA PHE A 65 2.21 -15.87 -1.04
C PHE A 65 3.26 -14.86 -0.59
N GLU A 66 4.55 -15.18 -0.74
CA GLU A 66 5.63 -14.25 -0.47
C GLU A 66 5.54 -13.03 -1.40
N SER A 67 5.44 -13.25 -2.71
CA SER A 67 5.35 -12.14 -3.67
C SER A 67 4.14 -11.24 -3.47
N PHE A 68 2.96 -11.81 -3.18
CA PHE A 68 1.77 -11.00 -2.91
C PHE A 68 1.82 -10.30 -1.54
N GLY A 69 2.43 -10.94 -0.54
CA GLY A 69 2.65 -10.36 0.78
C GLY A 69 3.55 -9.12 0.71
N ASP A 70 4.70 -9.25 0.07
CA ASP A 70 5.66 -8.15 -0.13
C ASP A 70 5.03 -6.98 -0.90
N ASN A 71 4.22 -7.26 -1.91
CA ASN A 71 3.50 -6.24 -2.66
C ASN A 71 2.43 -5.53 -1.82
N ALA A 72 1.70 -6.26 -0.96
CA ALA A 72 0.71 -5.66 -0.07
C ALA A 72 1.37 -4.74 0.96
N GLU A 73 2.51 -5.15 1.52
CA GLU A 73 3.32 -4.32 2.43
C GLU A 73 3.84 -3.07 1.72
N ALA A 74 4.43 -3.22 0.53
CA ALA A 74 4.94 -2.10 -0.26
C ALA A 74 3.84 -1.08 -0.60
N LEU A 75 2.62 -1.53 -0.94
CA LEU A 75 1.49 -0.64 -1.12
C LEU A 75 1.17 0.15 0.15
N GLY A 76 1.17 -0.51 1.32
CA GLY A 76 1.00 0.15 2.61
C GLY A 76 2.03 1.25 2.85
N GLU A 77 3.31 0.96 2.63
CA GLU A 77 4.41 1.92 2.78
C GLU A 77 4.29 3.11 1.83
N ILE A 78 3.99 2.86 0.55
CA ILE A 78 3.79 3.91 -0.45
C ILE A 78 2.63 4.83 -0.02
N GLY A 79 1.54 4.24 0.44
CA GLY A 79 0.38 4.99 0.93
C GLY A 79 0.72 5.87 2.14
N LEU A 80 1.49 5.35 3.11
CA LEU A 80 1.94 6.15 4.26
C LEU A 80 2.87 7.30 3.84
N ASN A 81 3.80 7.03 2.93
CA ASN A 81 4.73 8.05 2.43
C ASN A 81 4.00 9.17 1.67
N LEU A 82 3.01 8.83 0.85
CA LEU A 82 2.19 9.83 0.14
C LEU A 82 1.35 10.67 1.09
N GLN A 83 0.81 10.07 2.16
CA GLN A 83 0.09 10.82 3.18
C GLN A 83 1.03 11.80 3.90
N GLY A 84 2.22 11.35 4.30
CA GLY A 84 3.24 12.22 4.91
C GLY A 84 3.62 13.39 4.01
N MET A 85 3.78 13.15 2.70
CA MET A 85 4.02 14.23 1.74
C MET A 85 2.85 15.23 1.68
N ALA A 86 1.60 14.76 1.63
CA ALA A 86 0.43 15.63 1.62
C ALA A 86 0.38 16.54 2.87
N ASP A 87 0.68 15.96 4.04
CA ASP A 87 0.72 16.65 5.32
C ASP A 87 1.83 17.72 5.35
N ASP A 88 3.04 17.39 4.89
CA ASP A 88 4.19 18.30 4.84
C ASP A 88 3.94 19.51 3.92
N TYR A 89 3.35 19.27 2.74
CA TYR A 89 2.98 20.34 1.81
C TYR A 89 1.90 21.25 2.42
N SER A 90 0.85 20.67 3.01
CA SER A 90 -0.22 21.45 3.64
C SER A 90 0.28 22.30 4.81
N ALA A 91 1.19 21.75 5.63
CA ALA A 91 1.81 22.49 6.73
C ALA A 91 2.67 23.65 6.22
N THR A 92 3.44 23.43 5.16
CA THR A 92 4.28 24.46 4.53
C THR A 92 3.45 25.60 3.95
N GLU A 93 2.38 25.29 3.22
CA GLU A 93 1.47 26.29 2.65
C GLU A 93 0.77 27.11 3.74
N THR A 94 0.30 26.45 4.80
CA THR A 94 -0.33 27.12 5.94
C THR A 94 0.64 28.08 6.63
N ALA A 95 1.87 27.64 6.90
CA ALA A 95 2.89 28.48 7.53
C ALA A 95 3.27 29.69 6.65
N ALA A 96 3.34 29.50 5.33
CA ALA A 96 3.59 30.59 4.39
C ALA A 96 2.44 31.59 4.38
N SER A 97 1.19 31.12 4.34
CA SER A 97 -0.01 31.97 4.39
C SER A 97 -0.07 32.80 5.68
N ASP A 98 0.16 32.17 6.83
CA ASP A 98 0.18 32.84 8.14
C ASP A 98 1.27 33.92 8.22
N ALA A 99 2.48 33.62 7.72
CA ALA A 99 3.57 34.59 7.66
C ALA A 99 3.23 35.80 6.78
N PHE A 100 2.60 35.57 5.62
CA PHE A 100 2.14 36.65 4.74
C PHE A 100 1.04 37.50 5.40
N HIS A 101 0.08 36.88 6.08
CA HIS A 101 -0.98 37.58 6.79
C HIS A 101 -0.43 38.45 7.93
N LEU A 102 0.56 37.94 8.67
CA LEU A 102 1.21 38.68 9.75
C LEU A 102 2.01 39.87 9.22
N LEU A 103 2.72 39.70 8.10
CA LEU A 103 3.46 40.79 7.45
C LEU A 103 2.50 41.89 6.97
N MET A 104 1.40 41.52 6.31
CA MET A 104 0.38 42.46 5.82
C MET A 104 -0.35 43.18 6.96
N GLY A 105 -0.62 42.47 8.06
CA GLY A 105 -1.24 43.05 9.26
C GLY A 105 -0.33 44.06 9.98
N ASN A 106 1.00 43.89 9.91
CA ASN A 106 1.97 44.83 10.48
C ASN A 106 2.28 46.05 9.58
N LEU A 107 1.81 46.05 8.33
CA LEU A 107 2.06 47.11 7.35
C LEU A 107 0.86 48.09 7.18
N GLY A 108 -0.24 47.88 7.91
CA GLY A 108 -1.40 48.79 7.99
C GLY A 108 -1.49 49.47 9.35
#